data_AF-A0AAX3SGP3-F1
#
_entry.id   AF-A0AAX3SGP3-F1
#
_cell.length_a   1.000
_cell.length_b   1.000
_cell.length_c   1.000
_cell.angle_alpha   90.00
_cell.angle_beta   90.00
_cell.angle_gamma   90.00
#
_symmetry.space_group_name_H-M   'P 1'
#
loop_
_entity.id
_entity.type
_entity.pdbx_description
1 polymer ?
#
loop_
_entity_poly.entity_id
_entity_poly.type
_entity_poly.pdbx_seq_one_letter_code
_entity_poly.pdbx_strand_id
1 'polypeptide(L)'
;MGALEAIAFGCVGGALSEVYSIYQLRKRSKNQRPAWLKSPFYWFNTIVMILLGGGTVWLYLYSNAVLSPVIAIHLGAATPTLLGTLSKSAPVVDAAA
;
A
#
# COMPACT_ATOMS: atom_id res chain seq x y z
N MET A 1 -21.93 -7.03 1.24
CA MET A 1 -20.99 -6.17 2.00
C MET A 1 -21.40 -4.73 1.83
N GLY A 2 -21.49 -3.99 2.92
CA GLY A 2 -21.61 -2.54 2.87
C GLY A 2 -20.33 -1.89 2.35
N ALA A 3 -20.45 -0.70 1.76
CA ALA A 3 -19.32 0.04 1.22
C ALA A 3 -18.23 0.32 2.27
N LEU A 4 -18.64 0.63 3.51
CA LEU A 4 -17.72 0.87 4.62
C LEU A 4 -16.93 -0.39 5.03
N GLU A 5 -17.56 -1.56 5.00
CA GLU A 5 -16.89 -2.83 5.32
C GLU A 5 -15.83 -3.14 4.27
N ALA A 6 -16.18 -2.98 2.98
CA ALA A 6 -15.26 -3.22 1.88
C ALA A 6 -14.04 -2.27 1.94
N ILE A 7 -14.27 -0.98 2.21
CA ILE A 7 -13.20 0.01 2.42
C ILE A 7 -12.33 -0.40 3.61
N ALA A 8 -12.93 -0.78 4.74
CA ALA A 8 -12.19 -1.19 5.93
C ALA A 8 -11.29 -2.41 5.64
N PHE A 9 -11.81 -3.43 4.95
CA PHE A 9 -11.03 -4.61 4.56
C PHE A 9 -9.91 -4.25 3.56
N GLY A 10 -10.16 -3.34 2.61
CA GLY A 10 -9.14 -2.84 1.70
C GLY A 10 -8.04 -2.05 2.42
N CYS A 11 -8.39 -1.20 3.38
CA CYS A 11 -7.44 -0.48 4.23
C CYS A 11 -6.61 -1.44 5.09
N VAL A 12 -7.22 -2.51 5.62
CA VAL A 12 -6.48 -3.57 6.35
C VAL A 12 -5.46 -4.26 5.44
N GLY A 13 -5.84 -4.58 4.20
CA GLY A 13 -4.92 -5.11 3.19
C GLY A 13 -3.76 -4.16 2.89
N GLY A 14 -4.04 -2.89 2.66
CA GLY A 14 -3.03 -1.86 2.44
C GLY A 14 -2.07 -1.69 3.62
N ALA A 15 -2.62 -1.70 4.85
CA ALA A 15 -1.83 -1.60 6.07
C ALA A 15 -0.91 -2.83 6.27
N LEU A 16 -1.39 -4.03 5.94
CA LEU A 16 -0.59 -5.26 5.97
C LEU A 16 0.61 -5.19 5.03
N SER A 17 0.43 -4.63 3.82
CA SER A 17 1.53 -4.44 2.86
C SER A 17 2.61 -3.50 3.40
N GLU A 18 2.22 -2.43 4.08
CA GLU A 18 3.17 -1.51 4.70
C GLU A 18 3.90 -2.17 5.88
N VAL A 19 3.16 -2.86 6.77
CA VAL A 19 3.75 -3.58 7.91
C VAL A 19 4.76 -4.62 7.42
N TYR A 20 4.47 -5.32 6.32
CA TYR A 20 5.40 -6.25 5.69
C TYR A 20 6.65 -5.55 5.15
N SER A 21 6.49 -4.38 4.53
CA SER A 21 7.61 -3.57 4.02
C SER A 21 8.53 -3.10 5.15
N ILE A 22 7.96 -2.64 6.26
CA ILE A 22 8.71 -2.27 7.48
C ILE A 22 9.41 -3.50 8.08
N TYR A 23 8.74 -4.66 8.11
CA TYR A 23 9.31 -5.90 8.60
C TYR A 23 10.51 -6.38 7.77
N GLN A 24 10.43 -6.28 6.45
CA GLN A 24 11.54 -6.56 5.54
C GLN A 24 12.71 -5.59 5.74
N LEU A 25 12.43 -4.31 5.96
CA LEU A 25 13.43 -3.30 6.28
C LEU A 25 14.14 -3.61 7.60
N ARG A 26 13.38 -4.05 8.61
CA ARG A 26 13.90 -4.48 9.92
C ARG A 26 14.78 -5.74 9.82
N LYS A 27 14.48 -6.65 8.89
CA LYS A 27 15.32 -7.83 8.61
C LYS A 27 16.63 -7.46 7.91
N ARG A 28 16.60 -6.52 6.96
CA ARG A 28 17.79 -6.11 6.22
C ARG A 28 18.73 -5.18 7.01
N SER A 29 18.20 -4.36 7.92
CA SER A 29 18.99 -3.39 8.66
C SER A 29 18.67 -3.43 10.16
N LYS A 30 19.27 -4.40 10.88
CA LYS A 30 19.17 -4.45 12.35
C LYS A 30 19.89 -3.29 13.05
N ASN A 31 20.91 -2.71 12.41
CA ASN A 31 21.83 -1.76 13.06
C ASN A 31 21.69 -0.30 12.58
N GLN A 32 20.90 -0.04 11.54
CA GLN A 32 20.57 1.33 11.11
C GLN A 32 19.07 1.41 10.93
N ARG A 33 18.35 1.85 11.97
CA ARG A 33 16.97 2.32 11.81
C ARG A 33 17.08 3.64 11.04
N PRO A 34 16.73 3.69 9.75
CA PRO A 34 16.94 4.90 8.98
C PRO A 34 16.14 6.05 9.61
N ALA A 35 16.76 7.22 9.78
CA ALA A 35 16.15 8.37 10.45
C ALA A 35 14.82 8.80 9.79
N TRP A 36 14.63 8.47 8.50
CA TRP A 36 13.38 8.75 7.77
C TRP A 36 12.16 8.04 8.36
N LEU A 37 12.32 6.94 9.11
CA LEU A 37 11.19 6.20 9.71
C LEU A 37 10.46 7.02 10.78
N LYS A 38 11.12 8.05 11.34
CA LYS A 38 10.54 9.03 12.26
C LYS A 38 9.94 10.23 11.53
N SER A 39 10.13 10.35 10.22
CA SER A 39 9.64 11.50 9.46
C SER A 39 8.11 11.43 9.33
N PRO A 40 7.38 12.49 9.70
CA PRO A 40 5.93 12.54 9.51
C PRO A 40 5.55 12.42 8.02
N PHE A 41 6.43 12.83 7.11
CA PHE A 41 6.25 12.69 5.66
C PHE A 41 6.18 11.22 5.22
N TYR A 42 6.95 10.33 5.86
CA TYR A 42 6.89 8.89 5.59
C TYR A 42 5.51 8.33 5.94
N TRP A 43 5.02 8.65 7.14
CA TRP A 43 3.70 8.22 7.60
C TRP A 43 2.56 8.81 6.80
N PHE A 44 2.69 10.05 6.32
CA PHE A 44 1.72 10.63 5.39
C PHE A 44 1.63 9.81 4.10
N ASN A 45 2.76 9.47 3.48
CA ASN A 45 2.79 8.65 2.27
C ASN A 45 2.22 7.24 2.52
N THR A 46 2.54 6.64 3.67
CA THR A 46 1.95 5.37 4.12
C THR A 46 0.41 5.46 4.18
N ILE A 47 -0.13 6.52 4.79
CA ILE A 47 -1.59 6.70 4.88
C ILE A 47 -2.20 6.85 3.49
N VAL A 48 -1.56 7.59 2.58
CA VAL A 48 -2.02 7.71 1.19
C VAL A 48 -2.06 6.36 0.49
N MET A 49 -1.03 5.52 0.65
CA MET A 49 -0.99 4.15 0.09
C MET A 49 -2.09 3.24 0.64
N ILE A 50 -2.38 3.33 1.95
CA ILE A 50 -3.47 2.59 2.59
C ILE A 50 -4.83 3.05 2.03
N LEU A 51 -5.03 4.36 1.90
CA LEU A 51 -6.26 4.93 1.33
C LEU A 51 -6.44 4.53 -0.14
N LEU A 52 -5.37 4.44 -0.93
CA LEU A 52 -5.41 3.94 -2.31
C LEU A 52 -5.84 2.47 -2.36
N GLY A 53 -5.36 1.63 -1.43
CA GLY A 53 -5.80 0.25 -1.28
C GLY A 53 -7.29 0.14 -0.97
N GLY A 54 -7.78 0.89 0.02
CA GLY A 54 -9.21 0.97 0.37
C GLY A 54 -10.08 1.53 -0.77
N GLY A 55 -9.62 2.59 -1.44
CA GLY A 55 -10.30 3.22 -2.57
C GLY A 55 -10.41 2.29 -3.78
N THR A 56 -9.40 1.46 -4.03
CA THR A 56 -9.45 0.46 -5.11
C THR A 56 -10.54 -0.58 -4.83
N VAL A 57 -10.64 -1.09 -3.60
CA VAL A 57 -11.69 -2.03 -3.22
C VAL A 57 -13.08 -1.39 -3.33
N TRP A 58 -13.22 -0.13 -2.92
CA TRP A 58 -14.48 0.61 -3.07
C TRP A 58 -14.90 0.76 -4.53
N LEU A 59 -13.95 1.07 -5.43
CA LEU A 59 -14.22 1.19 -6.86
C LEU A 59 -14.69 -0.13 -7.48
N TYR A 60 -14.10 -1.26 -7.04
CA TYR A 60 -14.55 -2.59 -7.47
C TYR A 60 -15.96 -2.91 -6.96
N LEU A 61 -16.29 -2.52 -5.72
CA LEU A 61 -17.64 -2.68 -5.19
C LEU A 61 -18.65 -1.82 -5.96
N TYR A 62 -18.29 -0.58 -6.30
CA TYR A 62 -19.10 0.30 -7.15
C TYR A 62 -19.33 -0.28 -8.55
N SER A 63 -18.34 -1.04 -9.06
CA SER A 63 -18.43 -1.74 -10.34
C SER A 63 -19.27 -3.04 -10.30
N ASN A 64 -20.03 -3.29 -9.21
CA ASN A 64 -20.81 -4.52 -8.98
C ASN A 64 -19.98 -5.83 -9.03
N ALA A 65 -18.68 -5.76 -8.73
CA ALA A 65 -17.87 -6.96 -8.63
C ALA A 65 -18.24 -7.77 -7.37
N VAL A 66 -18.29 -9.10 -7.49
CA VAL A 66 -18.47 -10.01 -6.36
C VAL A 66 -17.17 -10.02 -5.54
N LEU A 67 -17.11 -9.16 -4.54
CA LEU A 67 -15.99 -9.07 -3.60
C LEU A 67 -16.29 -9.86 -2.33
N SER A 68 -15.52 -10.92 -2.08
CA SER A 68 -15.44 -11.53 -0.76
C SER A 68 -14.48 -10.73 0.14
N PRO A 69 -14.63 -10.78 1.48
CA PRO A 69 -13.72 -10.10 2.41
C PRO A 69 -12.24 -10.45 2.18
N VAL A 70 -11.98 -11.71 1.83
CA VAL A 70 -10.63 -12.21 1.57
C VAL A 70 -10.04 -11.59 0.29
N ILE A 71 -10.86 -11.44 -0.76
CA ILE A 71 -10.44 -10.80 -2.01
C ILE A 71 -10.19 -9.31 -1.79
N ALA A 72 -11.04 -8.63 -1.00
CA ALA A 72 -10.85 -7.23 -0.65
C ALA A 72 -9.51 -6.97 0.06
N ILE A 73 -9.11 -7.83 1.00
CA ILE A 73 -7.82 -7.73 1.69
C ILE A 73 -6.66 -7.95 0.71
N HIS A 74 -6.73 -9.00 -0.11
CA HIS A 74 -5.68 -9.28 -1.10
C HIS A 74 -5.54 -8.15 -2.12
N LEU A 75 -6.66 -7.60 -2.60
CA LEU A 75 -6.69 -6.49 -3.53
C LEU A 75 -6.06 -5.24 -2.90
N GLY A 76 -6.46 -4.91 -1.66
CA GLY A 76 -5.90 -3.80 -0.90
C GLY A 76 -4.39 -3.92 -0.66
N ALA A 77 -3.86 -5.14 -0.47
CA ALA A 77 -2.43 -5.39 -0.32
C ALA A 77 -1.66 -5.36 -1.66
N ALA A 78 -2.29 -5.82 -2.75
CA ALA A 78 -1.69 -5.84 -4.07
C ALA A 78 -1.50 -4.44 -4.65
N THR A 79 -2.44 -3.51 -4.42
CA THR A 79 -2.37 -2.13 -4.93
C THR A 79 -1.07 -1.39 -4.59
N PRO A 80 -0.66 -1.22 -3.31
CA PRO A 80 0.58 -0.51 -2.97
C PRO A 80 1.82 -1.26 -3.48
N THR A 81 1.78 -2.60 -3.50
CA THR A 81 2.87 -3.42 -4.04
C THR A 81 3.06 -3.17 -5.54
N LEU A 82 1.97 -3.14 -6.30
CA LEU A 82 1.97 -2.86 -7.73
C LEU A 82 2.44 -1.43 -8.03
N LEU A 83 1.97 -0.43 -7.28
CA LEU A 83 2.48 0.95 -7.41
C LEU A 83 3.99 1.01 -7.10
N GLY A 84 4.44 0.24 -6.11
CA GLY A 84 5.86 0.13 -5.76
C GLY A 84 6.71 -0.50 -6.87
N THR A 85 6.21 -1.51 -7.58
CA THR A 85 6.93 -2.11 -8.72
C THR A 85 6.92 -1.21 -9.95
N LEU A 86 5.81 -0.53 -10.22
CA LEU A 86 5.70 0.45 -11.30
C LEU A 86 6.64 1.64 -11.07
N SER A 87 6.70 2.17 -9.85
CA SER A 87 7.61 3.27 -9.49
C SER A 87 9.09 2.88 -9.66
N LYS A 88 9.45 1.62 -9.41
CA LYS A 88 10.82 1.12 -9.62
C LYS A 88 11.16 0.88 -11.10
N SER A 89 10.15 0.74 -11.94
CA SER A 89 10.29 0.54 -13.38
C SER A 89 10.37 1.86 -14.16
N ALA A 90 10.14 3.00 -13.49
CA ALA A 90 10.38 4.31 -14.09
C ALA A 90 11.87 4.45 -14.42
N PRO A 91 12.25 4.77 -15.67
CA PRO A 91 13.64 4.97 -16.03
C PRO A 91 14.22 6.10 -15.19
N VAL A 92 15.43 5.89 -14.67
CA VAL A 92 16.20 6.96 -14.05
C VAL A 92 16.50 7.95 -15.17
N VAL A 93 15.78 9.06 -15.20
CA VAL A 93 16.13 10.20 -16.05
C VAL A 93 17.39 10.78 -15.43
N ASP A 94 18.54 10.33 -15.91
CA ASP A 94 19.83 10.93 -15.63
C ASP A 94 19.78 12.34 -16.21
N ALA A 95 19.52 13.33 -15.35
CA ALA A 95 19.55 14.74 -15.73
C ALA A 95 21.02 15.17 -15.89
N ALA A 96 21.65 14.66 -16.94
CA ALA A 96 22.98 15.03 -17.36
C ALA A 96 23.04 15.05 -18.90
N ALA A 97 22.63 16.19 -19.48
CA ALA A 97 23.16 16.75 -20.72
C ALA A 97 22.77 18.23 -20.80
#